data_AF-A0A9P1MMC3-F1
#
_entry.id   AF-A0A9P1MMC3-F1
#
_cell.length_a   1.000
_cell.length_b   1.000
_cell.length_c   1.000
_cell.angle_alpha   90.00
_cell.angle_beta   90.00
_cell.angle_gamma   90.00
#
_symmetry.space_group_name_H-M   'P 1'
#
loop_
_entity.id
_entity.type
_entity.pdbx_description
1 polymer ?
#
loop_
_entity_poly.entity_id
_entity_poly.type
_entity_poly.pdbx_seq_one_letter_code
_entity_poly.pdbx_strand_id
1 'polypeptide(L)'
;MAFELIRAEETDGQLNPITAVCIVSDKNKAPKGFSPILRTTDDNADADIWRESSFSIFARPTRYIAYSRDVPEQCLNGPAISVITDLTVVKETEPVPHGYVPIDYTADSREKALRKKFLCLKSEPRDAVVDAVGEICILGKTKKTPKGYSCAGEIDGALIVFKVVVIPQTFGMKHSASAQSLPPARSAPAPPGLMPLYPSLQPSNSASDIEKNPSFVKPKGVDGVPFKLHPSVTTGATKQDDNLPQIGFDIQLLNTDAFHYSFALEQDTLDQIK
;
A
#
# COMPACT_ATOMS: atom_id res chain seq x y z
N MET A 1 -25.65 25.98 -15.73
CA MET A 1 -24.65 26.43 -14.74
C MET A 1 -23.87 25.22 -14.30
N ALA A 2 -22.62 25.11 -14.75
CA ALA A 2 -21.72 24.03 -14.36
C ALA A 2 -21.22 24.33 -12.95
N PHE A 3 -21.52 23.45 -11.99
CA PHE A 3 -20.93 23.53 -10.66
C PHE A 3 -19.50 23.01 -10.78
N GLU A 4 -18.57 23.96 -10.77
CA GLU A 4 -17.15 23.72 -10.53
C GLU A 4 -17.07 23.12 -9.12
N LEU A 5 -16.87 21.80 -9.06
CA LEU A 5 -16.54 21.14 -7.80
C LEU A 5 -15.37 21.91 -7.21
N ILE A 6 -15.54 22.40 -5.99
CA ILE A 6 -14.47 22.96 -5.17
C ILE A 6 -13.31 21.98 -5.34
N ARG A 7 -12.24 22.46 -6.00
CA ARG A 7 -10.96 21.77 -6.07
C ARG A 7 -10.65 21.41 -4.63
N ALA A 8 -10.80 20.14 -4.26
CA ALA A 8 -9.99 19.58 -3.19
C ALA A 8 -8.58 20.02 -3.57
N GLU A 9 -7.95 20.82 -2.70
CA GLU A 9 -6.64 21.39 -3.00
C GLU A 9 -5.80 20.29 -3.63
N GLU A 10 -5.38 20.58 -4.87
CA GLU A 10 -4.55 19.71 -5.67
C GLU A 10 -3.21 19.75 -4.93
N THR A 11 -3.11 18.99 -3.83
CA THR A 11 -1.85 18.70 -3.17
C THR A 11 -1.12 17.87 -4.19
N ASP A 12 -0.35 18.56 -5.03
CA ASP A 12 0.71 18.07 -5.89
C ASP A 12 1.89 17.52 -5.05
N GLY A 13 1.58 17.05 -3.83
CA GLY A 13 2.41 16.24 -2.98
C GLY A 13 1.96 14.80 -3.16
N GLN A 14 2.92 13.93 -3.43
CA GLN A 14 2.67 12.51 -3.64
C GLN A 14 1.92 11.92 -2.43
N LEU A 15 0.64 11.56 -2.62
CA LEU A 15 -0.18 10.98 -1.57
C LEU A 15 0.33 9.58 -1.23
N ASN A 16 0.68 9.36 0.04
CA ASN A 16 0.99 8.02 0.52
C ASN A 16 -0.26 7.12 0.48
N PRO A 17 -0.09 5.83 0.20
CA PRO A 17 -1.20 4.88 0.18
C PRO A 17 -1.82 4.72 1.57
N ILE A 18 -3.11 4.41 1.58
CA ILE A 18 -3.86 4.02 2.77
C ILE A 18 -3.48 2.59 3.13
N THR A 19 -3.08 2.37 4.37
CA THR A 19 -2.65 1.07 4.90
C THR A 19 -3.78 0.37 5.67
N ALA A 20 -4.72 1.12 6.23
CA ALA A 20 -5.85 0.57 6.97
C ALA A 20 -7.07 1.48 6.90
N VAL A 21 -8.26 0.88 7.00
CA VAL A 21 -9.55 1.59 7.08
C VAL A 21 -10.38 0.94 8.18
N CYS A 22 -11.10 1.76 8.95
CA CYS A 22 -12.07 1.31 9.94
C CYS A 22 -13.29 2.22 9.95
N ILE A 23 -14.31 1.83 10.71
CA ILE A 23 -15.48 2.68 10.99
C ILE A 23 -15.51 2.94 12.50
N VAL A 24 -15.84 4.17 12.89
CA VAL A 24 -15.96 4.55 14.31
C VAL A 24 -17.33 5.14 14.61
N SER A 25 -17.82 4.90 15.82
CA SER A 25 -19.09 5.45 16.30
C SER A 25 -18.95 6.89 16.78
N ASP A 26 -17.83 7.23 17.42
CA ASP A 26 -17.49 8.57 17.88
C ASP A 26 -16.28 9.12 17.11
N LYS A 27 -16.45 10.26 16.45
CA LYS A 27 -15.40 10.93 15.68
C LYS A 27 -14.15 11.28 16.50
N ASN A 28 -14.27 11.38 17.82
CA ASN A 28 -13.15 11.69 18.72
C ASN A 28 -12.43 10.44 19.23
N LYS A 29 -12.93 9.25 18.93
CA LYS A 29 -12.38 7.96 19.38
C LYS A 29 -11.75 7.15 18.24
N ALA A 30 -11.32 7.82 17.18
CA ALA A 30 -10.52 7.18 16.14
C ALA A 30 -9.27 6.54 16.76
N PRO A 31 -8.92 5.30 16.38
CA PRO A 31 -7.68 4.68 16.86
C PRO A 31 -6.46 5.56 16.55
N LYS A 32 -5.41 5.45 17.37
CA LYS A 32 -4.17 6.21 17.14
C LYS A 32 -3.65 5.95 15.72
N GLY A 33 -3.29 7.01 15.00
CA GLY A 33 -2.82 6.93 13.61
C GLY A 33 -3.93 6.90 12.55
N PHE A 34 -5.21 6.95 12.96
CA PHE A 34 -6.34 7.05 12.05
C PHE A 34 -6.91 8.46 11.99
N SER A 35 -7.25 8.90 10.78
CA SER A 35 -7.91 10.17 10.50
C SER A 35 -9.36 9.91 10.06
N PRO A 36 -10.36 10.34 10.84
CA PRO A 36 -11.76 10.20 10.46
C PRO A 36 -12.17 11.20 9.36
N ILE A 37 -12.99 10.76 8.42
CA ILE A 37 -13.64 11.60 7.41
C ILE A 37 -14.88 12.19 8.04
N LEU A 38 -14.81 13.48 8.40
CA LEU A 38 -15.88 14.17 9.13
C LEU A 38 -16.81 14.98 8.24
N ARG A 39 -16.37 15.25 7.01
CA ARG A 39 -17.10 16.10 6.07
C ARG A 39 -17.20 15.47 4.70
N THR A 40 -18.36 15.63 4.06
CA THR A 40 -18.56 15.25 2.67
C THR A 40 -17.72 16.16 1.76
N THR A 41 -17.21 15.60 0.68
CA THR A 41 -16.27 16.32 -0.21
C THR A 41 -16.99 17.34 -1.08
N ASP A 42 -18.24 17.09 -1.47
CA ASP A 42 -18.99 17.90 -2.43
C ASP A 42 -19.69 19.11 -1.80
N ASP A 43 -20.15 18.99 -0.56
CA ASP A 43 -20.91 20.06 0.08
C ASP A 43 -20.55 20.35 1.54
N ASN A 44 -19.47 19.73 2.04
CA ASN A 44 -18.93 19.95 3.38
C ASN A 44 -19.97 19.75 4.50
N ALA A 45 -20.96 18.89 4.26
CA ALA A 45 -21.93 18.44 5.26
C ALA A 45 -21.30 17.39 6.18
N ASP A 46 -22.00 17.02 7.26
CA ASP A 46 -21.55 15.95 8.16
C ASP A 46 -21.47 14.61 7.40
N ALA A 47 -20.32 13.93 7.51
CA ALA A 47 -20.02 12.69 6.79
C ALA A 47 -20.50 11.42 7.50
N ASP A 48 -21.46 11.55 8.42
CA ASP A 48 -22.12 10.42 9.05
C ASP A 48 -22.76 9.51 7.99
N ILE A 49 -22.28 8.26 7.92
CA ILE A 49 -22.79 7.24 6.99
C ILE A 49 -23.87 6.36 7.63
N TRP A 50 -24.28 6.66 8.86
CA TRP A 50 -25.45 6.07 9.51
C TRP A 50 -26.61 7.08 9.51
N ARG A 51 -27.01 7.54 8.33
CA ARG A 51 -28.16 8.45 8.22
C ARG A 51 -29.45 7.65 8.40
N GLU A 52 -30.04 7.81 9.58
CA GLU A 52 -31.38 7.30 9.83
C GLU A 52 -32.44 8.04 8.98
N SER A 53 -33.53 7.34 8.67
CA SER A 53 -34.76 7.97 8.23
C SER A 53 -35.37 8.74 9.41
N SER A 54 -35.90 9.92 9.12
CA SER A 54 -36.23 11.06 9.98
C SER A 54 -37.22 10.85 11.15
N PHE A 55 -37.33 9.65 11.72
CA PHE A 55 -38.37 9.27 12.68
C PHE A 55 -37.88 8.96 14.10
N SER A 56 -36.57 8.99 14.40
CA SER A 56 -36.08 8.84 15.78
C SER A 56 -35.80 10.19 16.43
N ILE A 57 -36.49 10.44 17.55
CA ILE A 57 -36.40 11.66 18.38
C ILE A 57 -35.26 11.54 19.43
N PHE A 58 -34.60 10.38 19.53
CA PHE A 58 -33.53 10.09 20.50
C PHE A 58 -32.17 9.85 19.82
N ALA A 59 -31.09 9.87 20.60
CA ALA A 59 -29.69 9.77 20.18
C ALA A 59 -29.46 8.71 19.10
N ARG A 60 -29.40 9.16 17.83
CA ARG A 60 -29.16 8.27 16.70
C ARG A 60 -27.69 7.81 16.72
N PRO A 61 -27.40 6.54 16.41
CA PRO A 61 -26.03 6.11 16.19
C PRO A 61 -25.40 6.92 15.05
N THR A 62 -24.14 7.30 15.21
CA THR A 62 -23.32 7.92 14.16
C THR A 62 -22.26 6.95 13.71
N ARG A 63 -21.82 7.04 12.45
CA ARG A 63 -20.70 6.25 11.92
C ARG A 63 -19.85 7.10 10.99
N TYR A 64 -18.54 7.09 11.22
CA TYR A 64 -17.57 7.78 10.38
C TYR A 64 -16.53 6.79 9.87
N ILE A 65 -16.18 6.87 8.59
CA ILE A 65 -15.02 6.14 8.04
C ILE A 65 -13.77 6.83 8.55
N ALA A 66 -12.80 6.06 9.03
CA ALA A 66 -11.47 6.55 9.36
C ALA A 66 -10.42 5.70 8.64
N TYR A 67 -9.33 6.33 8.24
CA TYR A 67 -8.24 5.66 7.52
C TYR A 67 -6.90 5.98 8.15
N SER A 68 -5.92 5.10 7.97
CA SER A 68 -4.53 5.33 8.34
C SER A 68 -3.62 5.26 7.11
N ARG A 69 -2.56 6.05 7.13
CA ARG A 69 -1.42 5.97 6.19
C ARG A 69 -0.13 5.60 6.92
N ASP A 70 -0.23 5.31 8.21
CA ASP A 70 0.93 5.00 9.03
C ASP A 70 1.43 3.60 8.66
N VAL A 71 2.75 3.48 8.64
CA VAL A 71 3.43 2.19 8.54
C VAL A 71 3.82 1.78 9.96
N PRO A 72 3.25 0.70 10.51
CA PRO A 72 3.61 0.25 11.86
C PRO A 72 5.12 -0.02 11.95
N GLU A 73 5.76 0.47 13.03
CA GLU A 73 7.20 0.22 13.27
C GLU A 73 7.58 -1.26 13.30
N GLN A 74 6.61 -2.12 13.64
CA GLN A 74 6.76 -3.57 13.65
C GLN A 74 6.91 -4.13 12.22
N CYS A 75 6.26 -3.52 11.23
CA CYS A 75 6.34 -3.92 9.82
C CYS A 75 7.62 -3.40 9.16
N LEU A 76 8.23 -2.35 9.70
CA LEU A 76 9.50 -1.81 9.23
C LEU A 76 10.67 -2.81 9.39
N ASN A 77 10.57 -3.77 10.32
CA ASN A 77 11.55 -4.83 10.58
C ASN A 77 10.97 -6.25 10.49
N GLY A 78 9.71 -6.38 10.08
CA GLY A 78 8.91 -7.59 10.24
C GLY A 78 8.08 -7.92 9.01
N PRO A 79 6.84 -8.42 9.17
CA PRO A 79 6.02 -8.87 8.03
C PRO A 79 5.78 -7.75 7.02
N ALA A 80 5.57 -8.15 5.76
CA ALA A 80 5.36 -7.24 4.64
C ALA A 80 4.24 -6.22 4.93
N ILE A 81 4.52 -4.96 4.63
CA ILE A 81 3.56 -3.86 4.76
C ILE A 81 2.40 -4.14 3.80
N SER A 82 1.16 -4.04 4.27
CA SER A 82 -0.02 -4.16 3.42
C SER A 82 -0.60 -2.79 3.10
N VAL A 83 -1.18 -2.67 1.91
CA VAL A 83 -1.87 -1.46 1.43
C VAL A 83 -3.27 -1.82 0.97
N ILE A 84 -4.21 -0.88 1.11
CA ILE A 84 -5.57 -1.03 0.61
C ILE A 84 -5.57 -0.78 -0.89
N THR A 85 -6.01 -1.75 -1.68
CA THR A 85 -6.01 -1.68 -3.14
C THR A 85 -7.39 -1.42 -3.72
N ASP A 86 -8.45 -1.82 -3.00
CA ASP A 86 -9.82 -1.64 -3.45
C ASP A 86 -10.82 -1.52 -2.29
N LEU A 87 -11.96 -0.89 -2.56
CA LEU A 87 -13.08 -0.70 -1.65
C LEU A 87 -14.38 -1.03 -2.36
N THR A 88 -15.27 -1.77 -1.72
CA THR A 88 -16.60 -2.04 -2.27
C THR A 88 -17.66 -2.09 -1.20
N VAL A 89 -18.87 -1.62 -1.54
CA VAL A 89 -20.03 -1.68 -0.66
C VAL A 89 -20.92 -2.84 -1.09
N VAL A 90 -21.06 -3.82 -0.22
CA VAL A 90 -21.83 -5.05 -0.47
C VAL A 90 -23.10 -5.03 0.36
N LYS A 91 -24.22 -5.53 -0.15
CA LYS A 91 -25.42 -5.71 0.69
C LYS A 91 -25.17 -6.85 1.68
N GLU A 92 -25.72 -6.74 2.88
CA GLU A 92 -25.57 -7.79 3.91
C GLU A 92 -26.19 -9.14 3.48
N THR A 93 -27.16 -9.11 2.57
CA THR A 93 -27.79 -10.31 1.99
C THR A 93 -26.98 -10.96 0.87
N GLU A 94 -25.93 -10.30 0.39
CA GLU A 94 -25.10 -10.75 -0.73
C GLU A 94 -23.75 -11.27 -0.21
N PRO A 95 -23.15 -12.29 -0.86
CA PRO A 95 -21.86 -12.81 -0.44
C PRO A 95 -20.76 -11.76 -0.62
N VAL A 96 -19.82 -11.71 0.33
CA VAL A 96 -18.63 -10.86 0.22
C VAL A 96 -17.77 -11.36 -0.95
N PRO A 97 -17.33 -10.48 -1.88
CA PRO A 97 -16.47 -10.87 -2.99
C PRO A 97 -15.13 -11.48 -2.53
N HIS A 98 -14.56 -12.37 -3.35
CA HIS A 98 -13.29 -13.01 -3.05
C HIS A 98 -12.16 -11.98 -2.87
N GLY A 99 -11.34 -12.16 -1.82
CA GLY A 99 -10.23 -11.27 -1.49
C GLY A 99 -10.64 -10.01 -0.73
N TYR A 100 -11.93 -9.83 -0.45
CA TYR A 100 -12.43 -8.72 0.36
C TYR A 100 -12.74 -9.15 1.80
N VAL A 101 -12.53 -8.23 2.74
CA VAL A 101 -12.88 -8.38 4.15
C VAL A 101 -13.88 -7.29 4.54
N PRO A 102 -15.06 -7.65 5.10
CA PRO A 102 -16.04 -6.67 5.54
C PRO A 102 -15.61 -5.99 6.85
N ILE A 103 -15.98 -4.72 7.02
CA ILE A 103 -15.92 -4.04 8.32
C ILE A 103 -17.25 -4.30 9.04
N ASP A 104 -17.27 -5.32 9.90
CA ASP A 104 -18.49 -5.74 10.62
C ASP A 104 -18.81 -4.86 11.83
N TYR A 105 -17.77 -4.41 12.53
CA TYR A 105 -17.88 -3.69 13.80
C TYR A 105 -17.09 -2.39 13.80
N THR A 106 -17.57 -1.43 14.58
CA THR A 106 -16.86 -0.20 14.87
C THR A 106 -15.60 -0.47 15.69
N ALA A 107 -14.53 0.26 15.39
CA ALA A 107 -13.24 0.05 16.03
C ALA A 107 -13.21 0.52 17.50
N ASP A 108 -14.02 1.52 17.84
CA ASP A 108 -14.05 2.19 19.14
C ASP A 108 -15.02 1.55 20.14
N SER A 109 -16.21 1.14 19.70
CA SER A 109 -17.28 0.64 20.58
C SER A 109 -17.67 -0.81 20.33
N ARG A 110 -17.14 -1.45 19.28
CA ARG A 110 -17.51 -2.82 18.86
C ARG A 110 -19.00 -3.02 18.55
N GLU A 111 -19.72 -1.93 18.30
CA GLU A 111 -21.09 -1.96 17.79
C GLU A 111 -21.11 -2.32 16.30
N LYS A 112 -22.24 -2.82 15.78
CA LYS A 112 -22.43 -3.07 14.34
C LYS A 112 -22.06 -1.83 13.53
N ALA A 113 -21.18 -2.00 12.54
CA ALA A 113 -20.63 -0.88 11.76
C ALA A 113 -21.69 -0.26 10.86
N LEU A 114 -22.48 -1.07 10.17
CA LEU A 114 -23.52 -0.66 9.21
C LEU A 114 -24.72 -1.62 9.26
N ARG A 115 -25.92 -1.18 8.83
CA ARG A 115 -27.16 -1.93 9.05
C ARG A 115 -27.59 -2.90 7.97
N LYS A 116 -27.41 -2.53 6.70
CA LYS A 116 -27.94 -3.26 5.52
C LYS A 116 -26.86 -3.62 4.52
N LYS A 117 -25.65 -3.15 4.77
CA LYS A 117 -24.51 -3.18 3.86
C LYS A 117 -23.24 -3.33 4.67
N PHE A 118 -22.21 -3.85 4.05
CA PHE A 118 -20.85 -3.83 4.53
C PHE A 118 -20.02 -2.89 3.65
N LEU A 119 -19.11 -2.15 4.27
CA LEU A 119 -17.96 -1.60 3.56
C LEU A 119 -16.87 -2.67 3.62
N CYS A 120 -16.49 -3.18 2.45
CA CYS A 120 -15.51 -4.24 2.31
C CYS A 120 -14.21 -3.69 1.74
N LEU A 121 -13.09 -4.18 2.25
CA LEU A 121 -11.75 -3.75 1.89
C LEU A 121 -11.00 -4.89 1.20
N LYS A 122 -10.23 -4.56 0.16
CA LYS A 122 -9.20 -5.45 -0.37
C LYS A 122 -7.83 -4.89 0.00
N SER A 123 -7.00 -5.73 0.62
CA SER A 123 -5.63 -5.39 0.98
C SER A 123 -4.66 -6.37 0.34
N GLU A 124 -3.56 -5.85 -0.18
CA GLU A 124 -2.47 -6.66 -0.76
C GLU A 124 -1.13 -6.27 -0.11
N PRO A 125 -0.15 -7.17 -0.05
CA PRO A 125 1.22 -6.80 0.31
C PRO A 125 1.72 -5.71 -0.63
N ARG A 126 2.36 -4.68 -0.09
CA ARG A 126 2.90 -3.53 -0.83
C ARG A 126 3.78 -3.95 -2.00
N ASP A 127 4.56 -5.01 -1.84
CA ASP A 127 5.49 -5.49 -2.89
C ASP A 127 4.79 -6.27 -4.02
N ALA A 128 3.52 -6.62 -3.86
CA ALA A 128 2.73 -7.30 -4.87
C ALA A 128 1.99 -6.34 -5.83
N VAL A 129 1.97 -5.04 -5.52
CA VAL A 129 1.16 -4.04 -6.24
C VAL A 129 1.94 -2.76 -6.53
N VAL A 130 1.53 -2.02 -7.57
CA VAL A 130 2.16 -0.76 -7.97
C VAL A 130 1.35 0.46 -7.56
N ASP A 131 0.06 0.26 -7.30
CA ASP A 131 -0.90 1.27 -6.96
C ASP A 131 -1.80 0.81 -5.80
N ALA A 132 -2.36 1.78 -5.10
CA ALA A 132 -3.21 1.56 -3.94
C ALA A 132 -4.15 2.74 -3.75
N VAL A 133 -5.16 2.58 -2.91
CA VAL A 133 -6.07 3.65 -2.52
C VAL A 133 -5.28 4.73 -1.77
N GLY A 134 -5.22 5.95 -2.30
CA GLY A 134 -4.59 7.09 -1.65
C GLY A 134 -5.57 8.03 -0.94
N GLU A 135 -6.82 8.03 -1.39
CA GLU A 135 -7.85 8.96 -0.92
C GLU A 135 -9.22 8.29 -0.92
N ILE A 136 -10.02 8.58 0.11
CA ILE A 136 -11.41 8.14 0.26
C ILE A 136 -12.25 9.40 0.49
N CYS A 137 -13.30 9.53 -0.30
CA CYS A 137 -14.20 10.68 -0.30
C CYS A 137 -15.65 10.23 -0.16
N ILE A 138 -16.46 11.06 0.50
CA ILE A 138 -17.88 10.80 0.74
C ILE A 138 -18.67 11.90 0.05
N LEU A 139 -19.58 11.53 -0.86
CA LEU A 139 -20.40 12.47 -1.61
C LEU A 139 -21.85 12.39 -1.11
N GLY A 140 -22.37 13.50 -0.59
CA GLY A 140 -23.69 13.58 0.03
C GLY A 140 -24.79 14.00 -0.94
N LYS A 141 -24.49 14.87 -1.91
CA LYS A 141 -25.45 15.41 -2.88
C LYS A 141 -25.29 14.79 -4.26
N THR A 142 -24.06 14.73 -4.76
CA THR A 142 -23.82 14.14 -6.09
C THR A 142 -23.78 12.61 -6.02
N LYS A 143 -24.50 11.97 -6.94
CA LYS A 143 -24.46 10.52 -7.15
C LYS A 143 -23.54 10.11 -8.29
N LYS A 144 -22.86 11.08 -8.90
CA LYS A 144 -21.93 10.85 -10.00
C LYS A 144 -20.51 10.80 -9.45
N THR A 145 -19.82 9.71 -9.73
CA THR A 145 -18.39 9.55 -9.46
C THR A 145 -17.58 10.62 -10.20
N PRO A 146 -16.75 11.41 -9.50
CA PRO A 146 -15.85 12.38 -10.12
C PRO A 146 -14.83 11.71 -11.06
N LYS A 147 -14.29 12.47 -12.02
CA LYS A 147 -13.24 11.96 -12.92
C LYS A 147 -11.99 11.61 -12.10
N GLY A 148 -11.40 10.45 -12.38
CA GLY A 148 -10.20 9.97 -11.67
C GLY A 148 -10.49 9.29 -10.33
N TYR A 149 -11.76 9.13 -9.96
CA TYR A 149 -12.20 8.36 -8.80
C TYR A 149 -12.94 7.09 -9.25
N SER A 150 -12.84 6.07 -8.41
CA SER A 150 -13.61 4.82 -8.49
C SER A 150 -14.77 4.86 -7.50
N CYS A 151 -15.85 4.16 -7.84
CA CYS A 151 -17.04 4.06 -7.00
C CYS A 151 -16.96 2.78 -6.15
N ALA A 152 -16.93 2.92 -4.82
CA ALA A 152 -17.07 1.77 -3.93
C ALA A 152 -18.55 1.37 -3.77
N GLY A 153 -19.46 2.35 -3.82
CA GLY A 153 -20.90 2.14 -3.73
C GLY A 153 -21.55 3.09 -2.73
N GLU A 154 -22.85 2.90 -2.47
CA GLU A 154 -23.66 3.84 -1.69
C GLU A 154 -24.07 3.27 -0.32
N ILE A 155 -23.97 4.08 0.75
CA ILE A 155 -24.39 3.73 2.11
C ILE A 155 -25.34 4.81 2.62
N ASP A 156 -26.59 4.45 2.93
CA ASP A 156 -27.64 5.34 3.49
C ASP A 156 -27.73 6.73 2.82
N GLY A 157 -27.60 6.78 1.49
CA GLY A 157 -27.66 8.04 0.74
C GLY A 157 -26.30 8.71 0.50
N ALA A 158 -25.17 8.14 0.92
CA ALA A 158 -23.82 8.68 0.72
C ALA A 158 -23.10 7.80 -0.27
N LEU A 159 -22.61 8.41 -1.34
CA LEU A 159 -21.77 7.71 -2.30
C LEU A 159 -20.32 7.71 -1.80
N ILE A 160 -19.77 6.53 -1.60
CA ILE A 160 -18.36 6.34 -1.23
C ILE A 160 -17.56 6.20 -2.51
N VAL A 161 -16.58 7.07 -2.69
CA VAL A 161 -15.65 7.05 -3.81
C VAL A 161 -14.22 7.08 -3.31
N PHE A 162 -13.29 6.61 -4.12
CA PHE A 162 -11.88 6.58 -3.76
C PHE A 162 -10.99 6.82 -4.97
N LYS A 163 -9.78 7.31 -4.73
CA LYS A 163 -8.77 7.55 -5.77
C LYS A 163 -7.58 6.64 -5.54
N VAL A 164 -7.19 5.94 -6.60
CA VAL A 164 -5.98 5.12 -6.64
C VAL A 164 -4.78 6.01 -6.98
N VAL A 165 -3.67 5.78 -6.30
CA VAL A 165 -2.41 6.50 -6.46
C VAL A 165 -1.28 5.50 -6.64
N VAL A 166 -0.25 5.91 -7.39
CA VAL A 166 0.97 5.12 -7.53
C VAL A 166 1.72 5.15 -6.21
N ILE A 167 2.10 3.97 -5.71
CA ILE A 167 2.80 3.84 -4.43
C ILE A 167 4.22 4.41 -4.60
N PRO A 168 4.66 5.34 -3.73
CA PRO A 168 6.04 5.80 -3.74
C PRO A 168 7.02 4.63 -3.59
N GLN A 169 8.09 4.63 -4.37
CA GLN A 169 9.12 3.59 -4.24
C GLN A 169 9.72 3.58 -2.81
N THR A 170 9.83 4.74 -2.18
CA THR A 170 10.29 4.91 -0.79
C THR A 170 9.27 4.54 0.27
N PHE A 171 7.99 4.32 -0.09
CA PHE A 171 6.96 4.01 0.89
C PHE A 171 7.23 2.66 1.56
N GLY A 172 7.33 2.68 2.88
CA GLY A 172 7.61 1.48 3.68
C GLY A 172 9.07 1.02 3.66
N MET A 173 9.97 1.75 2.98
CA MET A 173 11.40 1.43 2.99
C MET A 173 12.11 2.12 4.16
N LYS A 174 13.02 1.40 4.82
CA LYS A 174 14.02 2.04 5.68
C LYS A 174 15.10 2.67 4.81
N HIS A 175 15.21 3.98 4.84
CA HIS A 175 16.43 4.62 4.35
C HIS A 175 17.59 4.19 5.26
N SER A 176 18.59 3.51 4.70
CA SER A 176 19.84 3.28 5.41
C SER A 176 20.46 4.65 5.72
N ALA A 177 20.85 4.89 6.98
CA ALA A 177 21.40 6.17 7.43
C ALA A 177 22.68 6.60 6.67
N SER A 178 23.30 5.69 5.91
CA SER A 178 24.43 5.96 5.02
C SER A 178 24.09 6.86 3.82
N ALA A 179 22.82 7.08 3.50
CA ALA A 179 22.41 8.03 2.45
C ALA A 179 22.46 9.50 2.91
N GLN A 180 22.42 9.76 4.23
CA GLN A 180 22.46 11.12 4.78
C GLN A 180 23.90 11.63 5.01
N SER A 181 24.92 10.79 4.84
CA SER A 181 26.33 11.17 5.03
C SER A 181 27.08 11.44 3.73
N LEU A 182 26.41 11.56 2.58
CA LEU A 182 27.07 12.08 1.39
C LEU A 182 27.15 13.61 1.55
N PRO A 183 28.35 14.20 1.68
CA PRO A 183 28.47 15.66 1.63
C PRO A 183 27.91 16.14 0.29
N PRO A 184 27.30 17.34 0.22
CA PRO A 184 26.94 17.92 -1.07
C PRO A 184 28.19 17.88 -1.95
N ALA A 185 28.08 17.25 -3.12
CA ALA A 185 29.17 17.18 -4.07
C ALA A 185 29.65 18.61 -4.32
N ARG A 186 30.80 18.97 -3.72
CA ARG A 186 31.50 20.19 -4.10
C ARG A 186 31.76 20.04 -5.58
N SER A 187 31.32 21.03 -6.34
CA SER A 187 31.65 21.19 -7.74
C SER A 187 33.17 21.11 -7.90
N ALA A 188 33.67 19.92 -8.23
CA ALA A 188 35.04 19.77 -8.65
C ALA A 188 35.18 20.54 -9.98
N PRO A 189 36.19 21.42 -10.12
CA PRO A 189 36.43 22.09 -11.39
C PRO A 189 36.71 21.03 -12.46
N ALA A 190 36.09 21.20 -13.62
CA ALA A 190 36.27 20.30 -14.76
C ALA A 190 37.77 20.17 -15.11
N PRO A 191 38.27 18.97 -15.43
CA PRO A 191 39.61 18.83 -15.98
C PRO A 191 39.71 19.62 -17.29
N PRO A 192 40.83 20.32 -17.55
CA PRO A 192 41.01 21.07 -18.79
C PRO A 192 40.97 20.12 -19.99
N GLY A 193 40.32 20.60 -21.05
CA GLY A 193 39.79 19.82 -22.16
C GLY A 193 40.80 18.93 -22.88
N LEU A 194 40.36 17.72 -23.16
CA LEU A 194 40.83 16.95 -24.30
C LEU A 194 39.79 17.10 -25.42
N MET A 195 40.26 17.66 -26.52
CA MET A 195 39.51 17.97 -27.74
C MET A 195 38.70 16.75 -28.23
N PRO A 196 37.42 16.87 -28.62
CA PRO A 196 36.69 15.78 -29.25
C PRO A 196 37.15 15.66 -30.70
N LEU A 197 37.95 14.64 -30.98
CA LEU A 197 38.26 14.16 -32.33
C LEU A 197 37.11 13.30 -32.86
N TYR A 198 35.91 13.87 -33.03
CA TYR A 198 34.82 13.19 -33.73
C TYR A 198 33.96 14.20 -34.53
N PRO A 199 33.68 13.95 -35.82
CA PRO A 199 32.86 14.85 -36.62
C PRO A 199 31.39 14.76 -36.22
N SER A 200 30.76 15.92 -36.04
CA SER A 200 29.33 16.08 -35.86
C SER A 200 28.58 15.83 -37.17
N LEU A 201 27.66 14.87 -37.21
CA LEU A 201 26.71 14.69 -38.31
C LEU A 201 25.42 15.49 -38.02
N GLN A 202 25.19 16.56 -38.80
CA GLN A 202 23.95 17.34 -38.86
C GLN A 202 22.84 16.58 -39.62
N PRO A 203 21.55 16.86 -39.37
CA PRO A 203 20.47 16.20 -40.09
C PRO A 203 19.97 16.99 -41.33
N SER A 204 19.72 16.21 -42.39
CA SER A 204 18.75 16.38 -43.49
C SER A 204 19.02 17.38 -44.63
N ASN A 205 19.32 16.86 -45.83
CA ASN A 205 18.36 16.72 -46.95
C ASN A 205 19.08 16.45 -48.29
N SER A 206 19.10 15.21 -48.77
CA SER A 206 18.93 14.84 -50.18
C SER A 206 19.05 13.33 -50.40
N ALA A 207 18.10 12.83 -51.19
CA ALA A 207 17.87 11.55 -51.84
C ALA A 207 18.88 10.37 -51.78
N SER A 208 18.25 9.19 -51.86
CA SER A 208 18.69 7.88 -52.41
C SER A 208 19.09 6.75 -51.44
N ASP A 209 18.23 5.72 -51.51
CA ASP A 209 18.47 4.27 -51.47
C ASP A 209 19.07 3.54 -50.25
N ILE A 210 18.20 2.67 -49.70
CA ILE A 210 18.43 1.25 -49.37
C ILE A 210 19.65 0.93 -48.48
N GLU A 211 19.41 0.58 -47.21
CA GLU A 211 19.61 -0.80 -46.70
C GLU A 211 19.13 -0.97 -45.25
N LYS A 212 18.51 -2.12 -45.01
CA LYS A 212 18.02 -2.57 -43.72
C LYS A 212 19.19 -2.96 -42.83
N ASN A 213 19.23 -2.48 -41.58
CA ASN A 213 19.93 -3.21 -40.52
C ASN A 213 19.11 -3.16 -39.21
N PRO A 214 18.82 -4.31 -38.57
CA PRO A 214 18.04 -4.38 -37.36
C PRO A 214 18.92 -4.10 -36.13
N SER A 215 18.27 -3.75 -35.03
CA SER A 215 18.81 -3.81 -33.65
C SER A 215 19.55 -2.57 -33.13
N PHE A 216 18.82 -1.49 -32.88
CA PHE A 216 19.22 -0.52 -31.86
C PHE A 216 18.81 -1.05 -30.47
N VAL A 217 19.73 -1.72 -29.78
CA VAL A 217 19.55 -2.15 -28.39
C VAL A 217 20.10 -1.04 -27.48
N LYS A 218 19.23 -0.43 -26.67
CA LYS A 218 19.64 0.47 -25.58
C LYS A 218 20.56 -0.30 -24.62
N PRO A 219 21.74 0.21 -24.24
CA PRO A 219 22.62 -0.50 -23.32
C PRO A 219 21.95 -0.58 -21.94
N LYS A 220 21.55 -1.79 -21.53
CA LYS A 220 21.25 -2.11 -20.13
C LYS A 220 22.59 -2.33 -19.43
N GLY A 221 22.85 -1.63 -18.33
CA GLY A 221 24.10 -1.64 -17.58
C GLY A 221 24.42 -2.94 -16.82
N VAL A 222 24.25 -4.09 -17.45
CA VAL A 222 24.60 -5.39 -16.87
C VAL A 222 25.35 -6.32 -17.85
N ASP A 223 25.65 -5.85 -19.06
CA ASP A 223 26.35 -6.68 -20.04
C ASP A 223 27.86 -6.63 -19.78
N GLY A 224 28.44 -7.77 -19.37
CA GLY A 224 29.87 -7.93 -19.12
C GLY A 224 30.27 -8.39 -17.70
N VAL A 225 29.33 -8.63 -16.79
CA VAL A 225 29.63 -9.24 -15.48
C VAL A 225 29.44 -10.75 -15.57
N PRO A 226 30.50 -11.58 -15.61
CA PRO A 226 30.35 -13.02 -15.60
C PRO A 226 29.89 -13.50 -14.22
N PHE A 227 28.61 -13.83 -14.08
CA PHE A 227 28.09 -14.53 -12.91
C PHE A 227 28.42 -16.02 -13.03
N LYS A 228 29.24 -16.53 -12.11
CA LYS A 228 29.45 -17.96 -11.91
C LYS A 228 28.67 -18.41 -10.69
N LEU A 229 27.89 -19.48 -10.83
CA LEU A 229 27.25 -20.16 -9.71
C LEU A 229 28.33 -20.66 -8.74
N HIS A 230 28.05 -20.55 -7.44
CA HIS A 230 28.92 -21.08 -6.41
C HIS A 230 29.01 -22.62 -6.57
N PRO A 231 30.20 -23.24 -6.43
CA PRO A 231 30.39 -24.67 -6.68
C PRO A 231 29.44 -25.58 -5.88
N SER A 232 29.01 -25.15 -4.69
CA SER A 232 28.07 -25.90 -3.86
C SER A 232 26.69 -26.09 -4.49
N VAL A 233 26.32 -25.27 -5.48
CA VAL A 233 25.05 -25.39 -6.22
C VAL A 233 25.22 -26.30 -7.44
N THR A 234 26.42 -26.37 -8.02
CA THR A 234 26.70 -27.15 -9.22
C THR A 234 26.80 -28.65 -8.94
N THR A 235 27.16 -29.04 -7.72
CA THR A 235 27.38 -30.45 -7.34
C THR A 235 26.13 -31.15 -6.77
N GLY A 236 24.97 -30.48 -6.70
CA GLY A 236 23.73 -31.04 -6.13
C GLY A 236 22.68 -31.51 -7.15
N ALA A 237 22.87 -31.28 -8.46
CA ALA A 237 21.82 -31.49 -9.45
C ALA A 237 21.79 -32.89 -10.10
N THR A 238 22.55 -33.86 -9.59
CA THR A 238 22.51 -35.25 -10.04
C THR A 238 22.71 -36.21 -8.87
N LYS A 239 21.76 -36.21 -7.94
CA LYS A 239 21.34 -37.37 -7.16
C LYS A 239 20.04 -36.98 -6.47
N GLN A 240 18.96 -37.63 -6.89
CA GLN A 240 17.74 -37.69 -6.09
C GLN A 240 18.11 -38.50 -4.83
N ASP A 241 18.53 -37.81 -3.78
CA ASP A 241 18.64 -38.42 -2.45
C ASP A 241 17.21 -38.59 -1.91
N ASP A 242 16.64 -39.77 -2.12
CA ASP A 242 15.38 -40.26 -1.53
C ASP A 242 15.50 -40.47 0.01
N ASN A 243 16.38 -39.75 0.69
CA ASN A 243 16.65 -39.93 2.11
C ASN A 243 16.67 -38.60 2.90
N LEU A 244 15.76 -37.70 2.53
CA LEU A 244 15.38 -36.62 3.43
C LEU A 244 14.60 -37.23 4.60
N PRO A 245 14.96 -36.94 5.87
CA PRO A 245 14.16 -37.38 7.00
C PRO A 245 12.74 -36.83 6.80
N GLN A 246 11.76 -37.73 6.76
CA GLN A 246 10.35 -37.33 6.83
C GLN A 246 10.15 -36.61 8.15
N ILE A 247 10.06 -35.28 8.10
CA ILE A 247 9.65 -34.48 9.24
C ILE A 247 8.14 -34.71 9.37
N GLY A 248 7.78 -35.73 10.15
CA GLY A 248 6.40 -35.97 10.56
C GLY A 248 5.97 -34.80 11.44
N PHE A 249 5.17 -33.90 10.89
CA PHE A 249 4.56 -32.83 11.66
C PHE A 249 3.31 -33.38 12.35
N ASP A 250 3.45 -33.76 13.61
CA ASP A 250 2.29 -34.09 14.45
C ASP A 250 1.73 -32.79 15.06
N ILE A 251 0.54 -32.39 14.61
CA ILE A 251 -0.16 -31.20 15.12
C ILE A 251 -0.43 -31.32 16.64
N GLN A 252 -0.54 -32.53 17.18
CA GLN A 252 -0.72 -32.74 18.62
C GLN A 252 0.50 -32.29 19.43
N LEU A 253 1.69 -32.27 18.82
CA LEU A 253 2.94 -31.85 19.47
C LEU A 253 2.99 -30.34 19.74
N LEU A 254 2.18 -29.53 19.05
CA LEU A 254 2.06 -28.08 19.29
C LEU A 254 1.43 -27.77 20.66
N ASN A 255 0.68 -28.71 21.24
CA ASN A 255 0.05 -28.57 22.54
C ASN A 255 0.87 -29.20 23.68
N THR A 256 2.07 -29.73 23.39
CA THR A 256 2.99 -30.28 24.39
C THR A 256 4.13 -29.33 24.67
N ASP A 257 4.72 -29.42 25.87
CA ASP A 257 5.91 -28.65 26.27
C ASP A 257 7.18 -29.00 25.48
N ALA A 258 7.09 -29.87 24.46
CA ALA A 258 8.21 -30.26 23.61
C ALA A 258 8.89 -29.07 22.90
N PHE A 259 8.17 -27.96 22.72
CA PHE A 259 8.70 -26.72 22.15
C PHE A 259 8.69 -25.54 23.14
N HIS A 260 8.57 -25.82 24.45
CA HIS A 260 8.59 -24.79 25.46
C HIS A 260 10.00 -24.17 25.57
N TYR A 261 10.15 -22.96 25.03
CA TYR A 261 11.37 -22.19 25.11
C TYR A 261 11.49 -21.50 26.47
N SER A 262 12.40 -21.97 27.32
CA SER A 262 12.51 -21.54 28.74
C SER A 262 13.39 -20.31 28.99
N PHE A 263 13.96 -19.68 27.95
CA PHE A 263 14.90 -18.56 28.04
C PHE A 263 16.12 -18.78 28.97
N ALA A 264 16.42 -20.04 29.33
CA ALA A 264 17.49 -20.37 30.28
C ALA A 264 18.87 -19.96 29.75
N LEU A 265 19.09 -20.06 28.44
CA LEU A 265 20.34 -19.65 27.81
C LEU A 265 20.57 -18.14 27.95
N GLU A 266 19.53 -17.34 27.73
CA GLU A 266 19.59 -15.89 27.86
C GLU A 266 19.81 -15.45 29.31
N GLN A 267 19.18 -16.13 30.27
CA GLN A 267 19.43 -15.90 31.68
C GLN A 267 20.88 -16.20 32.07
N ASP A 268 21.43 -17.35 31.65
CA ASP A 268 22.83 -17.70 31.89
C ASP A 268 23.80 -16.69 31.26
N THR A 269 23.48 -16.19 30.07
CA THR A 269 24.31 -15.20 29.37
C THR A 269 24.30 -13.85 30.11
N LEU A 270 23.16 -13.46 30.69
CA LEU A 270 23.04 -12.23 31.46
C LEU A 270 23.76 -12.31 32.82
N ASP A 271 23.76 -13.48 33.46
CA ASP A 271 24.44 -13.69 34.74
C ASP A 271 25.97 -13.71 34.59
N GLN A 272 26.50 -14.07 33.42
CA GLN A 272 27.94 -13.99 33.12
C GLN A 272 28.45 -12.57 32.84
N ILE A 273 27.55 -11.60 32.69
CA ILE A 273 27.89 -10.19 32.38
C ILE A 273 27.87 -9.31 33.65
N LYS A 274 27.57 -9.87 34.83
CA LYS A 274 27.69 -9.21 36.14
C LYS A 274 28.99 -9.57 36.85
#